data_AF-F2L269-F1
#
_entry.id   AF-F2L269-F1
#
_cell.length_a   1.000
_cell.length_b   1.000
_cell.length_c   1.000
_cell.angle_alpha   90.00
_cell.angle_beta   90.00
_cell.angle_gamma   90.00
#
_symmetry.space_group_name_H-M   'P 1'
#
loop_
_entity.id
_entity.type
_entity.pdbx_description
1 polymer ?
#
loop_
_entity_poly.entity_id
_entity_poly.type
_entity_poly.pdbx_seq_one_letter_code
_entity_poly.pdbx_strand_id
1 'polypeptide(L)'
;MEYDEILADTGATFTALPIDAAEKLIETPFTVELRLGDGRRVAAKVYVAEAEIEGRRGPVRVVAFEGATPVIGVDTLETLGLRVDPITGKLEKTEYYMLYV
;
A
#
# COMPACT_ATOMS: atom_id res chain seq x y z
N MET A 1 -8.18 -6.47 -9.68
CA MET A 1 -7.35 -5.86 -10.74
C MET A 1 -5.98 -6.48 -10.66
N GLU A 2 -5.24 -6.55 -11.77
CA GLU A 2 -3.94 -7.19 -11.84
C GLU A 2 -2.93 -6.18 -12.42
N TYR A 3 -1.71 -6.19 -11.87
CA TYR A 3 -0.59 -5.37 -12.32
C TYR A 3 0.58 -6.32 -12.59
N ASP A 4 1.20 -6.22 -13.77
CA ASP A 4 2.39 -7.01 -14.09
C ASP A 4 3.56 -6.61 -13.17
N GLU A 5 3.75 -5.29 -12.99
CA GLU A 5 4.74 -4.72 -12.08
C GLU A 5 4.17 -3.45 -11.43
N ILE A 6 4.46 -3.26 -10.15
CA ILE A 6 4.13 -2.05 -9.39
C ILE A 6 5.29 -1.74 -8.44
N LEU A 7 5.62 -0.46 -8.27
CA LEU A 7 6.73 -0.04 -7.43
C LEU A 7 6.42 -0.30 -5.95
N ALA A 8 7.27 -1.08 -5.28
CA ALA A 8 7.32 -1.11 -3.82
C ALA A 8 8.09 0.13 -3.32
N ASP A 9 7.37 1.10 -2.78
CA ASP A 9 7.92 2.37 -2.33
C ASP A 9 8.01 2.39 -0.80
N THR A 10 9.20 2.15 -0.25
CA THR A 10 9.43 2.20 1.20
C THR A 10 9.33 3.62 1.77
N GLY A 11 9.27 4.65 0.93
CA GLY A 11 8.97 6.04 1.31
C GLY A 11 7.46 6.33 1.41
N ALA A 12 6.61 5.44 0.90
CA ALA A 12 5.16 5.57 0.97
C ALA A 12 4.59 4.77 2.14
N THR A 13 3.76 5.42 2.97
CA THR A 13 3.07 4.73 4.08
C THR A 13 2.05 3.72 3.57
N PHE A 14 1.17 4.15 2.65
CA PHE A 14 0.06 3.35 2.15
C PHE A 14 0.26 2.97 0.70
N THR A 15 -0.36 1.88 0.28
CA THR A 15 -0.58 1.60 -1.14
C THR A 15 -1.48 2.69 -1.71
N ALA A 16 -1.01 3.39 -2.74
CA ALA A 16 -1.75 4.46 -3.39
C ALA A 16 -2.17 4.04 -4.79
N LEU A 17 -3.42 4.31 -5.15
CA LEU A 17 -3.96 4.07 -6.49
C LEU A 17 -4.66 5.33 -7.01
N PRO A 18 -4.73 5.51 -8.35
CA PRO A 18 -5.68 6.41 -8.98
C PRO A 18 -7.12 6.15 -8.53
N ILE A 19 -7.96 7.19 -8.52
CA ILE A 19 -9.34 7.12 -8.03
C ILE A 19 -10.15 6.07 -8.81
N ASP A 20 -10.05 6.05 -10.13
CA ASP A 20 -10.75 5.12 -11.03
C ASP A 20 -10.37 3.64 -10.79
N ALA A 21 -9.13 3.39 -10.37
CA ALA A 21 -8.68 2.07 -9.95
C ALA A 21 -9.26 1.70 -8.57
N ALA A 22 -9.22 2.63 -7.61
CA ALA A 22 -9.65 2.40 -6.24
C ALA A 22 -11.17 2.29 -6.07
N GLU A 23 -11.96 2.93 -6.93
CA GLU A 23 -13.44 2.84 -6.91
C GLU A 23 -13.99 1.42 -7.12
N LYS A 24 -13.14 0.50 -7.58
CA LYS A 24 -13.48 -0.94 -7.71
C LYS A 24 -13.30 -1.71 -6.39
N LEU A 25 -12.75 -1.07 -5.36
CA LEU A 25 -12.45 -1.64 -4.06
C LEU A 25 -13.56 -1.30 -3.05
N ILE A 26 -13.42 -1.78 -1.82
CA ILE A 26 -14.38 -1.49 -0.75
C ILE A 26 -14.10 -0.09 -0.22
N GLU A 27 -14.96 0.87 -0.55
CA GLU A 27 -14.89 2.23 0.00
C GLU A 27 -15.16 2.21 1.51
N THR A 28 -14.36 2.98 2.26
CA THR A 28 -14.54 3.17 3.71
C THR A 28 -15.04 4.60 3.99
N PRO A 29 -15.60 4.89 5.18
CA PRO A 29 -15.98 6.25 5.54
C PRO A 29 -14.76 7.14 5.89
N PHE A 30 -13.54 6.63 5.76
CA PHE A 30 -12.33 7.32 6.24
C PHE A 30 -11.61 8.07 5.12
N THR A 31 -11.03 9.19 5.52
CA THR A 31 -10.06 9.96 4.72
C THR A 31 -8.83 10.22 5.56
N VAL A 32 -7.68 10.36 4.92
CA VAL A 32 -6.42 10.70 5.58
C VAL A 32 -5.75 11.88 4.88
N GLU A 33 -5.19 12.82 5.64
CA GLU A 33 -4.33 13.87 5.09
C GLU A 33 -2.92 13.30 4.87
N LEU A 34 -2.45 13.33 3.62
CA LEU A 34 -1.11 12.90 3.24
C LEU A 34 -0.23 14.09 2.93
N ARG A 35 1.03 14.04 3.36
CA ARG A 35 2.10 14.94 2.87
C ARG A 35 2.85 14.21 1.76
N LEU A 36 2.83 14.75 0.56
CA LEU A 36 3.51 14.19 -0.60
C LEU A 36 5.00 14.54 -0.62
N GLY A 37 5.78 13.84 -1.43
CA GLY A 37 7.23 14.06 -1.57
C GLY A 37 7.61 15.46 -2.07
N ASP A 38 6.71 16.14 -2.78
CA ASP A 38 6.87 17.54 -3.21
C ASP A 38 6.42 18.57 -2.15
N GLY A 39 6.01 18.11 -0.97
CA GLY A 39 5.56 18.94 0.14
C GLY A 39 4.09 19.34 0.10
N ARG A 40 3.34 19.04 -0.97
CA ARG A 40 1.88 19.25 -1.00
C ARG A 40 1.18 18.40 0.05
N ARG A 41 0.01 18.88 0.49
CA ARG A 41 -0.92 18.11 1.31
C ARG A 41 -2.16 17.77 0.51
N VAL A 42 -2.61 16.52 0.59
CA VAL A 42 -3.82 16.05 -0.10
C VAL A 42 -4.70 15.27 0.87
N ALA A 43 -6.01 15.40 0.73
CA ALA A 43 -6.96 14.50 1.38
C ALA A 43 -7.15 13.27 0.49
N ALA A 44 -6.77 12.10 0.99
CA ALA A 44 -6.93 10.84 0.28
C ALA A 44 -8.08 10.03 0.88
N LYS A 45 -8.91 9.45 0.01
CA LYS A 45 -9.95 8.49 0.39
C LYS A 45 -9.30 7.16 0.76
N VAL A 46 -9.83 6.49 1.78
CA VAL A 46 -9.35 5.17 2.21
C VAL A 46 -10.29 4.08 1.72
N TYR A 47 -9.71 3.03 1.17
CA TYR A 47 -10.35 1.81 0.70
C TYR A 47 -9.73 0.60 1.38
N VAL A 48 -10.45 -0.51 1.37
CA VAL A 48 -9.92 -1.83 1.75
C VAL A 48 -9.99 -2.75 0.55
N ALA A 49 -8.94 -3.54 0.37
CA ALA A 49 -8.84 -4.55 -0.67
C ALA A 49 -8.21 -5.82 -0.11
N GLU A 50 -8.32 -6.89 -0.88
CA GLU A 50 -7.43 -8.03 -0.74
C GLU A 50 -6.32 -7.89 -1.78
N ALA A 51 -5.07 -8.12 -1.37
CA ALA A 51 -3.91 -8.12 -2.25
C ALA A 51 -3.14 -9.43 -2.10
N GLU A 52 -2.49 -9.84 -3.19
CA GLU A 52 -1.53 -10.94 -3.21
C GLU A 52 -0.22 -10.47 -3.85
N ILE A 53 0.89 -10.63 -3.14
CA ILE A 53 2.23 -10.26 -3.60
C ILE A 53 3.19 -11.38 -3.18
N GLU A 54 4.01 -11.90 -4.09
CA GLU A 54 4.98 -12.98 -3.80
C GLU A 54 4.34 -14.21 -3.11
N GLY A 55 3.09 -14.51 -3.47
CA GLY A 55 2.27 -15.60 -2.91
C GLY A 55 1.81 -15.36 -1.46
N ARG A 56 1.92 -14.15 -0.93
CA ARG A 56 1.36 -13.72 0.37
C ARG A 56 0.08 -12.94 0.11
N ARG A 57 -1.03 -13.36 0.72
CA ARG A 57 -2.35 -12.77 0.51
C ARG A 57 -2.96 -12.29 1.82
N GLY A 58 -3.63 -11.13 1.79
CA GLY A 58 -4.23 -10.55 2.99
C GLY A 58 -5.01 -9.25 2.74
N PRO A 59 -5.73 -8.75 3.77
CA PRO A 59 -6.49 -7.51 3.67
C PRO A 59 -5.58 -6.30 3.79
N VAL A 60 -5.66 -5.35 2.87
CA VAL A 60 -4.77 -4.18 2.82
C VAL A 60 -5.56 -2.88 2.76
N ARG A 61 -4.98 -1.80 3.28
CA ARG A 61 -5.50 -0.44 3.13
C ARG A 61 -4.94 0.17 1.86
N VAL A 62 -5.81 0.77 1.07
CA VAL A 62 -5.46 1.49 -0.16
C VAL A 62 -5.94 2.93 -0.03
N VAL A 63 -5.11 3.89 -0.43
CA VAL A 63 -5.50 5.30 -0.50
C VAL A 63 -5.64 5.74 -1.95
N ALA A 64 -6.56 6.66 -2.22
CA ALA A 64 -6.71 7.25 -3.54
C ALA A 64 -6.94 8.76 -3.48
N PHE A 65 -6.33 9.47 -4.41
CA PHE A 65 -6.43 10.92 -4.58
C PHE A 65 -6.08 11.31 -6.02
N GLU A 66 -6.42 12.54 -6.40
CA GLU A 66 -6.18 13.05 -7.75
C GLU A 66 -4.68 13.09 -8.07
N GLY A 67 -4.28 12.47 -9.18
CA GLY A 67 -2.87 12.37 -9.60
C GLY A 67 -2.02 11.38 -8.78
N ALA A 68 -2.64 10.47 -8.03
CA ALA A 68 -1.91 9.39 -7.36
C ALA A 68 -1.20 8.49 -8.39
N THR A 69 0.09 8.22 -8.16
CA THR A 69 0.83 7.20 -8.91
C THR A 69 0.66 5.84 -8.22
N PRO A 70 0.33 4.76 -8.95
CA PRO A 70 0.27 3.41 -8.37
C PRO A 70 1.59 3.02 -7.69
N VAL A 71 1.54 2.78 -6.37
CA VAL A 71 2.67 2.26 -5.58
C VAL A 71 2.18 1.33 -4.48
N ILE A 72 3.01 0.39 -4.05
CA ILE A 72 2.83 -0.43 -2.86
C ILE A 72 3.59 0.20 -1.70
N GLY A 73 2.86 0.63 -0.67
CA GLY A 73 3.44 1.23 0.53
C GLY A 73 3.77 0.22 1.62
N VAL A 74 4.51 0.68 2.64
CA VAL A 74 4.99 -0.17 3.74
C VAL A 74 3.87 -0.86 4.53
N ASP A 75 2.71 -0.22 4.68
CA ASP A 75 1.56 -0.81 5.37
C ASP A 75 1.10 -2.13 4.71
N THR A 76 1.08 -2.15 3.38
CA THR A 76 0.73 -3.36 2.61
C THR A 76 1.82 -4.42 2.73
N LEU A 77 3.10 -4.02 2.62
CA LEU A 77 4.21 -4.96 2.76
C LEU A 77 4.21 -5.62 4.14
N GLU A 78 4.09 -4.84 5.21
CA GLU A 78 4.04 -5.35 6.59
C GLU A 78 2.83 -6.25 6.82
N THR A 79 1.66 -5.84 6.33
CA THR A 79 0.42 -6.64 6.45
C THR A 79 0.54 -8.00 5.76
N LEU A 80 1.31 -8.10 4.67
CA LEU A 80 1.56 -9.35 3.95
C LEU A 80 2.79 -10.12 4.48
N GLY A 81 3.48 -9.61 5.49
CA GLY A 81 4.71 -10.22 6.00
C GLY A 81 5.82 -10.17 4.94
N LEU A 82 6.02 -8.99 4.35
CA LEU A 82 7.04 -8.70 3.35
C LEU A 82 7.88 -7.50 3.78
N ARG A 83 9.13 -7.47 3.32
CA ARG A 83 10.01 -6.30 3.40
C ARG A 83 10.84 -6.18 2.13
N VAL A 84 11.34 -4.99 1.84
CA VAL A 84 12.35 -4.79 0.79
C VAL A 84 13.74 -4.98 1.40
N ASP A 85 14.57 -5.82 0.80
CA ASP A 85 16.00 -5.89 1.11
C ASP A 85 16.69 -4.60 0.60
N PRO A 86 17.28 -3.78 1.48
CA PRO A 86 17.90 -2.52 1.09
C PRO A 86 19.18 -2.67 0.26
N ILE A 87 19.78 -3.87 0.20
CA ILE A 87 20.98 -4.17 -0.58
C ILE A 87 20.58 -4.59 -2.00
N THR A 88 19.62 -5.51 -2.12
CA THR A 88 19.24 -6.08 -3.43
C THR A 88 18.03 -5.42 -4.08
N GLY A 89 17.25 -4.67 -3.31
CA GLY A 89 15.97 -4.09 -3.74
C GLY A 89 14.85 -5.11 -3.93
N LYS A 90 15.05 -6.37 -3.55
CA LYS A 90 14.07 -7.45 -3.73
C LYS A 90 13.17 -7.61 -2.52
N LEU A 91 11.97 -8.16 -2.74
CA LEU A 91 11.08 -8.52 -1.65
C LEU A 91 11.56 -9.78 -0.94
N GLU A 92 11.53 -9.75 0.39
CA GLU A 92 11.80 -10.87 1.26
C GLU A 92 10.59 -11.16 2.15
N LYS A 93 10.35 -12.45 2.39
CA LYS A 93 9.32 -12.93 3.30
C LYS A 93 9.76 -12.76 4.75
N THR A 94 8.87 -12.23 5.58
CA THR A 94 9.07 -12.06 7.02
C THR A 94 8.04 -12.89 7.81
N GLU A 95 8.23 -12.90 9.12
CA GLU A 95 7.32 -13.53 10.08
C GLU A 95 6.45 -12.47 10.76
N TYR A 96 5.24 -12.86 11.14
CA TYR A 96 4.39 -12.02 11.99
C TYR A 96 4.81 -12.23 13.45
N TYR A 97 5.12 -11.15 14.14
CA TYR A 97 5.46 -11.18 15.56
C TYR A 97 4.32 -10.63 16.41
N MET A 98 3.97 -11.33 17.48
CA MET A 98 3.12 -10.83 18.55
C MET A 98 3.97 -10.66 19.79
N LEU A 99 4.12 -9.42 20.26
CA LEU A 99 5.04 -9.11 21.37
C LEU A 99 4.45 -9.47 22.75
N TYR A 100 3.13 -9.67 22.83
CA TYR A 100 2.41 -9.93 24.08
C TYR A 100 1.77 -11.32 24.05
N VAL A 101 1.85 -12.02 25.18
CA VAL A 101 1.24 -13.35 25.43
C VAL A 101 0.18 -13.27 26.52
#